data_AF-A0A0N0D3Y8-F1
#
_entry.id   AF-A0A0N0D3Y8-F1
#
_cell.length_a   1.000
_cell.length_b   1.000
_cell.length_c   1.000
_cell.angle_alpha   90.00
_cell.angle_beta   90.00
_cell.angle_gamma   90.00
#
_symmetry.space_group_name_H-M   'P 1'
#
loop_
_entity.id
_entity.type
_entity.pdbx_description
1 polymer ?
#
loop_
_entity_poly.entity_id
_entity_poly.type
_entity_poly.pdbx_seq_one_letter_code
_entity_poly.pdbx_strand_id
1 'polypeptide(L)'
;MNFINELKPYIANQYSHLPKSRYISVFILRTTQSEAIFRTEGSGEGCNREIVTNIDGQAIFRAIISKRKQIAVERREGRQLLRKHALLFTNKDKESVKDDNVCSMNRNNPCEKCIDCMLYGYAVGTGGAQKSRVMSDDAFSLLPFDLISDKKTFNALYENNTMRDPVTGKPSSSIGEDEYIVPGAHFLDIEVLKDVTETELMMVLGNIIRSKRYGAISSRIGSVKNSILGISGSDSELFSTLEWINSTDALLQKETSEHPQLESTVVECATQSIAQLIDSQICGNYYSLTTGELASTIKDIKEVYASPEQLKEKLMALTRSYPQNEGLEI
;
A
#
# COMPACT_ATOMS: atom_id res chain seq x y z
N MET A 1 -18.89 -13.12 11.90
CA MET A 1 -17.80 -12.42 12.62
C MET A 1 -17.86 -10.97 12.21
N ASN A 2 -18.25 -10.09 13.15
CA ASN A 2 -18.02 -8.64 13.05
C ASN A 2 -16.63 -8.42 13.64
N PHE A 3 -15.62 -8.19 12.82
CA PHE A 3 -14.24 -8.13 13.33
C PHE A 3 -13.94 -6.79 14.02
N ILE A 4 -14.82 -5.78 13.94
CA ILE A 4 -14.61 -4.50 14.62
C ILE A 4 -15.93 -3.83 15.05
N ASN A 5 -16.47 -4.23 16.20
CA ASN A 5 -17.70 -3.61 16.73
C ASN A 5 -17.53 -2.11 17.02
N GLU A 6 -16.37 -1.69 17.52
CA GLU A 6 -16.15 -0.32 17.95
C GLU A 6 -15.99 0.68 16.78
N LEU A 7 -15.54 0.21 15.61
CA LEU A 7 -15.47 1.03 14.39
C LEU A 7 -16.79 1.11 13.64
N LYS A 8 -17.85 0.43 14.09
CA LYS A 8 -19.17 0.42 13.41
C LYS A 8 -19.71 1.81 13.04
N PRO A 9 -19.59 2.86 13.86
CA PRO A 9 -20.05 4.20 13.48
C PRO A 9 -19.38 4.73 12.20
N TYR A 10 -18.13 4.31 11.96
CA TYR A 10 -17.27 4.74 10.87
C TYR A 10 -17.17 3.72 9.73
N ILE A 11 -17.94 2.64 9.78
CA ILE A 11 -18.05 1.64 8.71
C ILE A 11 -19.42 1.78 8.03
N ALA A 12 -19.43 1.75 6.71
CA ALA A 12 -20.67 1.78 5.95
C ALA A 12 -21.38 0.42 6.01
N ASN A 13 -22.69 0.41 6.26
CA ASN A 13 -23.49 -0.83 6.22
C ASN A 13 -23.58 -1.43 4.81
N GLN A 14 -23.56 -0.58 3.79
CA GLN A 14 -23.58 -0.95 2.38
C GLN A 14 -22.91 0.13 1.55
N TYR A 15 -22.48 -0.24 0.34
CA TYR A 15 -21.96 0.70 -0.63
C TYR A 15 -23.00 1.80 -0.95
N SER A 16 -22.53 3.04 -1.08
CA SER A 16 -23.34 4.17 -1.56
C SER A 16 -22.51 5.08 -2.45
N HIS A 17 -23.13 5.63 -3.49
CA HIS A 17 -22.51 6.67 -4.31
C HIS A 17 -22.42 8.02 -3.58
N LEU A 18 -23.26 8.24 -2.57
CA LEU A 18 -23.29 9.47 -1.80
C LEU A 18 -22.37 9.31 -0.58
N PRO A 19 -21.29 10.11 -0.47
CA PRO A 19 -20.37 10.02 0.65
C PRO A 19 -21.05 10.45 1.94
N LYS A 20 -20.69 9.82 3.06
CA LYS A 20 -21.28 10.09 4.38
C LYS A 20 -20.22 10.38 5.44
N SER A 21 -19.07 10.89 5.01
CA SER A 21 -17.95 11.32 5.86
C SER A 21 -17.54 10.26 6.88
N ARG A 22 -17.39 9.00 6.44
CA ARG A 22 -16.79 7.96 7.27
C ARG A 22 -15.38 7.67 6.78
N TYR A 23 -14.41 7.76 7.67
CA TYR A 23 -13.02 7.54 7.37
C TYR A 23 -12.47 6.45 8.27
N ILE A 24 -11.67 5.53 7.70
CA ILE A 24 -10.83 4.61 8.46
C ILE A 24 -9.39 4.86 8.04
N SER A 25 -8.56 5.35 8.96
CA SER A 25 -7.12 5.52 8.77
C SER A 25 -6.37 4.28 9.24
N VAL A 26 -5.58 3.68 8.35
CA VAL A 26 -4.69 2.55 8.64
C VAL A 26 -3.26 3.04 8.68
N PHE A 27 -2.62 2.92 9.84
CA PHE A 27 -1.25 3.36 10.07
C PHE A 27 -0.30 2.18 9.84
N ILE A 28 0.65 2.33 8.92
CA ILE A 28 1.47 1.23 8.42
C ILE A 28 2.95 1.59 8.57
N LEU A 29 3.71 0.67 9.17
CA LEU A 29 5.16 0.64 9.14
C LEU A 29 5.62 -0.35 8.05
N ARG A 30 6.38 0.14 7.09
CA ARG A 30 6.96 -0.65 6.00
C ARG A 30 8.47 -0.74 6.21
N THR A 31 8.98 -1.95 6.46
CA THR A 31 10.41 -2.18 6.73
C THR A 31 11.04 -3.00 5.62
N THR A 32 12.09 -2.49 4.97
CA THR A 32 12.83 -3.24 3.96
C THR A 32 13.50 -4.47 4.60
N GLN A 33 13.35 -5.63 3.97
CA GLN A 33 13.95 -6.91 4.40
C GLN A 33 15.06 -7.39 3.45
N SER A 34 15.18 -6.71 2.31
CA SER A 34 16.27 -6.84 1.34
C SER A 34 16.59 -5.46 0.79
N GLU A 35 17.63 -5.35 -0.04
CA GLU A 35 17.84 -4.19 -0.92
C GLU A 35 16.52 -3.88 -1.65
N ALA A 36 16.20 -2.60 -1.88
CA ALA A 36 14.98 -2.19 -2.56
C ALA A 36 15.24 -0.97 -3.45
N ILE A 37 14.70 -0.96 -4.67
CA ILE A 37 14.85 0.17 -5.59
C ILE A 37 13.49 0.84 -5.79
N PHE A 38 13.28 1.98 -5.13
CA PHE A 38 12.03 2.73 -5.20
C PHE A 38 12.11 3.87 -6.23
N ARG A 39 12.28 3.53 -7.52
CA ARG A 39 12.40 4.52 -8.61
C ARG A 39 11.22 4.52 -9.57
N THR A 40 10.99 5.61 -10.30
CA THR A 40 9.97 5.64 -11.38
C THR A 40 10.43 4.76 -12.54
N GLU A 41 9.59 3.82 -12.96
CA GLU A 41 9.93 2.84 -14.01
C GLU A 41 10.29 3.55 -15.33
N GLY A 42 11.40 3.13 -15.95
CA GLY A 42 11.82 3.59 -17.28
C GLY A 42 12.61 4.90 -17.33
N SER A 43 12.80 5.61 -16.22
CA SER A 43 13.54 6.88 -16.18
C SER A 43 15.07 6.71 -16.21
N GLY A 44 15.59 5.57 -15.72
CA GLY A 44 17.03 5.40 -15.46
C GLY A 44 17.53 6.20 -14.25
N GLU A 45 16.64 6.91 -13.55
CA GLU A 45 16.98 7.70 -12.37
C GLU A 45 17.15 6.83 -11.12
N GLY A 46 17.74 7.43 -10.08
CA GLY A 46 17.93 6.82 -8.77
C GLY A 46 16.61 6.58 -8.01
N CYS A 47 16.73 6.21 -6.75
CA CYS A 47 15.57 6.07 -5.87
C CYS A 47 14.86 7.42 -5.69
N ASN A 48 13.53 7.36 -5.69
CA ASN A 48 12.71 8.55 -5.48
C ASN A 48 12.99 9.12 -4.07
N ARG A 49 13.21 10.44 -4.02
CA ARG A 49 13.42 11.20 -2.78
C ARG A 49 12.76 12.56 -2.89
N GLU A 50 12.31 13.09 -1.76
CA GLU A 50 11.69 14.41 -1.66
C GLU A 50 12.37 15.24 -0.58
N ILE A 51 12.44 16.56 -0.80
CA ILE A 51 12.89 17.52 0.21
C ILE A 51 11.69 17.88 1.06
N VAL A 52 11.76 17.59 2.35
CA VAL A 52 10.74 17.98 3.31
C VAL A 52 11.34 18.81 4.43
N THR A 53 10.49 19.47 5.20
CA THR A 53 10.89 20.22 6.39
C THR A 53 10.72 19.31 7.61
N ASN A 54 11.77 19.14 8.43
CA ASN A 54 11.67 18.43 9.70
C ASN A 54 10.99 19.30 10.78
N ILE A 55 10.85 18.78 12.00
CA ILE A 55 10.20 19.51 13.10
C ILE A 55 10.92 20.82 13.49
N ASP A 56 12.23 20.90 13.26
CA ASP A 56 13.06 22.08 13.56
C ASP A 56 13.09 23.11 12.43
N GLY A 57 12.33 22.90 11.35
CA GLY A 57 12.32 23.81 10.19
C GLY A 57 13.46 23.60 9.20
N GLN A 58 14.26 22.54 9.35
CA GLN A 58 15.39 22.23 8.48
C GLN A 58 14.98 21.35 7.29
N ALA A 59 15.59 21.59 6.13
CA ALA A 59 15.39 20.79 4.94
C ALA A 59 16.11 19.44 5.07
N ILE A 60 15.39 18.35 4.82
CA ILE A 60 15.89 16.97 4.85
C ILE A 60 15.41 16.22 3.60
N PHE A 61 16.30 15.45 2.98
CA PHE A 61 15.93 14.51 1.93
C PHE A 61 15.42 13.22 2.55
N ARG A 62 14.20 12.79 2.23
CA ARG A 62 13.66 11.49 2.62
C ARG A 62 13.43 10.62 1.40
N ALA A 63 13.73 9.33 1.51
CA ALA A 63 13.34 8.36 0.49
C ALA A 63 11.81 8.24 0.49
N ILE A 64 11.22 8.05 -0.69
CA ILE A 64 9.77 7.88 -0.83
C ILE A 64 9.38 6.61 -1.58
N ILE A 65 8.35 5.93 -1.10
CA ILE A 65 7.61 4.95 -1.89
C ILE A 65 6.35 5.65 -2.39
N SER A 66 6.31 5.98 -3.68
CA SER A 66 5.20 6.78 -4.19
C SER A 66 3.86 6.07 -4.06
N LYS A 67 2.80 6.79 -3.69
CA LYS A 67 1.45 6.29 -3.46
C LYS A 67 0.94 5.36 -4.56
N ARG A 68 1.20 5.74 -5.82
CA ARG A 68 0.79 4.95 -6.99
C ARG A 68 1.44 3.58 -7.01
N LYS A 69 2.69 3.46 -6.55
CA LYS A 69 3.42 2.18 -6.51
C LYS A 69 3.01 1.34 -5.31
N GLN A 70 2.77 1.96 -4.15
CA GLN A 70 2.26 1.29 -2.95
C GLN A 70 0.94 0.56 -3.28
N ILE A 71 -0.07 1.36 -3.66
CA ILE A 71 -1.41 0.86 -3.99
C ILE A 71 -1.38 -0.11 -5.17
N ALA A 72 -0.51 0.07 -6.16
CA ALA A 72 -0.43 -0.88 -7.28
C ALA A 72 0.02 -2.28 -6.86
N VAL A 73 0.92 -2.42 -5.88
CA VAL A 73 1.34 -3.72 -5.34
C VAL A 73 0.15 -4.38 -4.63
N GLU A 74 -0.50 -3.66 -3.72
CA GLU A 74 -1.65 -4.16 -2.94
C GLU A 74 -2.83 -4.53 -3.83
N ARG A 75 -3.15 -3.71 -4.83
CA ARG A 75 -4.18 -4.02 -5.83
C ARG A 75 -3.86 -5.28 -6.60
N ARG A 76 -2.60 -5.50 -7.01
CA ARG A 76 -2.22 -6.74 -7.70
C ARG A 76 -2.43 -7.96 -6.82
N GLU A 77 -2.12 -7.89 -5.53
CA GLU A 77 -2.40 -8.97 -4.57
C GLU A 77 -3.90 -9.26 -4.42
N GLY A 78 -4.72 -8.22 -4.27
CA GLY A 78 -6.17 -8.37 -4.21
C GLY A 78 -6.76 -8.94 -5.50
N ARG A 79 -6.29 -8.47 -6.64
CA ARG A 79 -6.76 -8.93 -7.96
C ARG A 79 -6.35 -10.35 -8.28
N GLN A 80 -5.21 -10.84 -7.79
CA GLN A 80 -4.86 -12.26 -7.87
C GLN A 80 -5.91 -13.12 -7.17
N LEU A 81 -6.36 -12.69 -5.98
CA LEU A 81 -7.42 -13.36 -5.23
C LEU A 81 -8.76 -13.30 -5.97
N LEU A 82 -9.16 -12.13 -6.48
CA LEU A 82 -10.38 -12.00 -7.28
C LEU A 82 -10.34 -12.90 -8.52
N ARG A 83 -9.19 -13.01 -9.19
CA ARG A 83 -9.01 -13.90 -10.33
C ARG A 83 -9.14 -15.37 -9.94
N LYS A 84 -8.52 -15.78 -8.82
CA LYS A 84 -8.63 -17.15 -8.28
C LYS A 84 -10.07 -17.58 -8.04
N HIS A 85 -10.96 -16.64 -7.70
CA HIS A 85 -12.37 -16.90 -7.44
C HIS A 85 -13.31 -16.49 -8.60
N ALA A 86 -12.78 -16.18 -9.78
CA ALA A 86 -13.54 -15.75 -10.95
C ALA A 86 -14.41 -14.48 -10.71
N LEU A 87 -13.94 -13.57 -9.86
CA LEU A 87 -14.60 -12.30 -9.51
C LEU A 87 -14.00 -11.09 -10.26
N LEU A 88 -13.31 -11.33 -11.38
CA LEU A 88 -12.95 -10.33 -12.37
C LEU A 88 -13.80 -10.56 -13.61
N PHE A 89 -14.65 -9.59 -13.95
CA PHE A 89 -15.64 -9.74 -15.02
C PHE A 89 -15.13 -9.16 -16.34
N THR A 90 -15.78 -9.51 -17.44
CA THR A 90 -15.59 -8.86 -18.74
C THR A 90 -16.31 -7.50 -18.76
N ASN A 91 -15.77 -6.55 -19.51
CA ASN A 91 -16.44 -5.28 -19.77
C ASN A 91 -17.69 -5.51 -20.66
N LYS A 92 -18.81 -4.85 -20.31
CA LYS A 92 -20.10 -4.96 -21.01
C LYS A 92 -20.05 -4.54 -22.49
N ASP A 93 -19.14 -3.64 -22.86
CA ASP A 93 -19.05 -3.09 -24.22
C ASP A 93 -18.24 -3.96 -25.21
N LYS A 94 -17.76 -5.13 -24.78
CA LYS A 94 -17.00 -6.05 -25.63
C LYS A 94 -17.70 -7.41 -25.67
N GLU A 95 -18.53 -7.60 -26.71
CA GLU A 95 -19.37 -8.80 -26.94
C GLU A 95 -18.60 -10.13 -27.10
N SER A 96 -17.27 -10.12 -27.13
CA SER A 96 -16.48 -11.35 -27.18
C SER A 96 -15.87 -11.68 -25.81
N VAL A 97 -16.24 -12.84 -25.27
CA VAL A 97 -15.55 -13.50 -24.14
C VAL A 97 -14.23 -14.08 -24.65
N LYS A 98 -13.29 -13.20 -25.01
CA LYS A 98 -11.87 -13.54 -25.11
C LYS A 98 -11.23 -13.20 -23.78
N ASP A 99 -10.27 -14.00 -23.31
CA ASP A 99 -9.52 -13.76 -22.07
C ASP A 99 -8.95 -12.32 -21.97
N ASP A 100 -8.68 -11.71 -23.13
CA ASP A 100 -8.20 -10.34 -23.24
C ASP A 100 -9.18 -9.24 -22.75
N ASN A 101 -10.47 -9.57 -22.58
CA ASN A 101 -11.50 -8.62 -22.16
C ASN A 101 -11.83 -8.69 -20.68
N VAL A 102 -11.25 -9.63 -19.92
CA VAL A 102 -11.37 -9.68 -18.47
C VAL A 102 -10.73 -8.45 -17.85
N CYS A 103 -11.42 -7.84 -16.88
CA CYS A 103 -10.97 -6.65 -16.17
C CYS A 103 -9.50 -6.77 -15.77
N SER A 104 -8.68 -5.81 -16.20
CA SER A 104 -7.23 -5.84 -16.03
C SER A 104 -6.68 -4.43 -15.76
N MET A 105 -5.64 -4.34 -14.93
CA MET A 105 -4.93 -3.07 -14.73
C MET A 105 -4.23 -2.68 -16.04
N ASN A 106 -4.19 -1.38 -16.35
CA ASN A 106 -3.50 -0.80 -17.52
C ASN A 106 -3.94 -1.35 -18.90
N ARG A 107 -5.09 -2.04 -19.01
CA ARG A 107 -5.68 -2.46 -20.30
C ARG A 107 -6.89 -1.61 -20.73
N ASN A 108 -7.20 -0.56 -19.97
CA ASN A 108 -8.35 0.32 -20.20
C ASN A 108 -9.68 -0.45 -20.39
N ASN A 109 -9.88 -1.50 -19.60
CA ASN A 109 -11.05 -2.38 -19.66
C ASN A 109 -11.65 -2.66 -18.27
N PRO A 110 -11.94 -1.64 -17.44
CA PRO A 110 -12.60 -1.89 -16.17
C PRO A 110 -13.95 -2.59 -16.40
N CYS A 111 -14.33 -3.50 -15.51
CA CYS A 111 -15.63 -4.18 -15.62
C CYS A 111 -16.74 -3.51 -14.83
N GLU A 112 -16.41 -2.52 -13.99
CA GLU A 112 -17.35 -1.73 -13.18
C GLU A 112 -18.11 -2.54 -12.11
N LYS A 113 -17.85 -3.84 -12.03
CA LYS A 113 -18.54 -4.79 -11.14
C LYS A 113 -17.66 -5.33 -10.03
N CYS A 114 -16.37 -5.54 -10.30
CA CYS A 114 -15.49 -6.20 -9.34
C CYS A 114 -15.12 -5.30 -8.16
N ILE A 115 -14.76 -5.91 -7.04
CA ILE A 115 -14.36 -5.21 -5.81
C ILE A 115 -13.23 -4.19 -6.08
N ASP A 116 -12.25 -4.54 -6.92
CA ASP A 116 -11.15 -3.62 -7.25
C ASP A 116 -11.62 -2.34 -7.95
N CYS A 117 -12.56 -2.44 -8.91
CA CYS A 117 -13.16 -1.26 -9.55
C CYS A 117 -13.94 -0.40 -8.55
N MET A 118 -14.73 -1.03 -7.67
CA MET A 118 -15.60 -0.32 -6.73
C MET A 118 -14.84 0.33 -5.56
N LEU A 119 -13.68 -0.22 -5.20
CA LEU A 119 -12.88 0.22 -4.06
C LEU A 119 -11.73 1.15 -4.47
N TYR A 120 -10.93 0.75 -5.46
CA TYR A 120 -9.76 1.52 -5.92
C TYR A 120 -10.06 2.43 -7.13
N GLY A 121 -11.30 2.43 -7.60
CA GLY A 121 -11.77 3.30 -8.65
C GLY A 121 -11.42 2.84 -10.07
N TYR A 122 -12.11 3.46 -11.02
CA TYR A 122 -11.94 3.28 -12.45
C TYR A 122 -12.40 4.54 -13.20
N ALA A 123 -11.96 4.67 -14.46
CA ALA A 123 -12.44 5.70 -15.36
C ALA A 123 -12.69 5.09 -16.74
N VAL A 124 -13.90 5.22 -17.26
CA VAL A 124 -14.28 4.86 -18.63
C VAL A 124 -14.78 6.14 -19.29
N GLY A 125 -14.04 6.62 -20.29
CA GLY A 125 -14.23 7.92 -20.96
C GLY A 125 -15.65 8.50 -20.84
N THR A 126 -16.57 8.05 -21.69
CA THR A 126 -17.98 8.48 -21.68
C THR A 126 -18.91 7.56 -20.87
N GLY A 127 -18.42 6.45 -20.33
CA GLY A 127 -19.21 5.35 -19.74
C GLY A 127 -19.41 5.45 -18.22
N GLY A 128 -18.63 6.27 -17.52
CA GLY A 128 -18.72 6.47 -16.07
C GLY A 128 -17.35 6.44 -15.39
N ALA A 129 -17.27 7.04 -14.22
CA ALA A 129 -16.05 7.04 -13.43
C ALA A 129 -16.38 6.91 -11.93
N GLN A 130 -15.54 6.15 -11.23
CA GLN A 130 -15.60 5.99 -9.79
C GLN A 130 -14.24 6.41 -9.22
N LYS A 131 -14.24 7.39 -8.31
CA LYS A 131 -13.02 7.76 -7.57
C LYS A 131 -12.63 6.63 -6.62
N SER A 132 -11.32 6.48 -6.39
CA SER A 132 -10.83 5.58 -5.36
C SER A 132 -11.39 5.99 -4.00
N ARG A 133 -11.86 5.00 -3.23
CA ARG A 133 -12.19 5.15 -1.81
C ARG A 133 -11.00 4.78 -0.91
N VAL A 134 -9.91 4.30 -1.48
CA VAL A 134 -8.62 4.16 -0.81
C VAL A 134 -7.75 5.35 -1.20
N MET A 135 -7.50 6.23 -0.26
CA MET A 135 -6.68 7.42 -0.40
C MET A 135 -5.34 7.16 0.29
N SER A 136 -4.25 7.56 -0.35
CA SER A 136 -2.90 7.38 0.19
C SER A 136 -2.02 8.53 -0.27
N ASP A 137 -1.04 8.84 0.56
CA ASP A 137 0.08 9.71 0.24
C ASP A 137 1.34 8.87 0.03
N ASP A 138 2.46 9.55 -0.25
CA ASP A 138 3.74 8.87 -0.35
C ASP A 138 4.16 8.40 1.05
N ALA A 139 4.70 7.18 1.13
CA ALA A 139 5.35 6.72 2.34
C ALA A 139 6.76 7.27 2.38
N PHE A 140 7.16 7.92 3.47
CA PHE A 140 8.52 8.45 3.59
C PHE A 140 9.35 7.66 4.59
N SER A 141 10.65 7.66 4.35
CA SER A 141 11.62 7.07 5.28
C SER A 141 11.72 7.86 6.58
N LEU A 142 11.89 7.14 7.69
CA LEU A 142 12.17 7.73 9.00
C LEU A 142 13.57 8.35 9.07
N LEU A 143 14.59 7.67 8.53
CA LEU A 143 15.92 8.25 8.42
C LEU A 143 16.07 9.07 7.12
N PRO A 144 16.96 10.08 7.13
CA PRO A 144 17.38 10.77 5.92
C PRO A 144 17.86 9.82 4.84
N PHE A 145 17.63 10.19 3.58
CA PHE A 145 17.97 9.40 2.39
C PHE A 145 19.43 8.92 2.41
N ASP A 146 20.37 9.82 2.69
CA ASP A 146 21.81 9.54 2.65
C ASP A 146 22.26 8.47 3.67
N LEU A 147 21.49 8.23 4.74
CA LEU A 147 21.78 7.21 5.74
C LEU A 147 21.25 5.82 5.37
N ILE A 148 20.35 5.73 4.38
CA ILE A 148 19.67 4.49 4.01
C ILE A 148 19.80 4.15 2.51
N SER A 149 20.44 5.01 1.73
CA SER A 149 20.73 4.78 0.32
C SER A 149 22.17 4.38 0.11
N ASP A 150 22.40 3.44 -0.80
CA ASP A 150 23.72 3.08 -1.28
C ASP A 150 23.66 2.78 -2.80
N LYS A 151 24.81 2.61 -3.44
CA LYS A 151 24.90 2.38 -4.88
C LYS A 151 25.65 1.10 -5.20
N LYS A 152 25.10 0.35 -6.16
CA LYS A 152 25.70 -0.91 -6.61
C LYS A 152 26.06 -0.81 -8.08
N THR A 153 27.34 -0.89 -8.38
CA THR A 153 27.80 -1.04 -9.76
C THR A 153 27.62 -2.49 -10.21
N PHE A 154 26.96 -2.72 -11.33
CA PHE A 154 26.84 -4.04 -11.92
C PHE A 154 27.52 -4.08 -13.28
N ASN A 155 28.13 -5.24 -13.55
CA ASN A 155 28.81 -5.55 -14.79
C ASN A 155 28.18 -6.84 -15.34
N ALA A 156 27.58 -6.80 -16.53
CA ALA A 156 27.15 -8.02 -17.19
C ALA A 156 28.34 -8.63 -17.95
N LEU A 157 28.79 -9.79 -17.49
CA LEU A 157 29.84 -10.57 -18.13
C LEU A 157 29.28 -11.35 -19.33
N TYR A 158 30.14 -11.63 -20.31
CA TYR A 158 29.86 -12.61 -21.37
C TYR A 158 29.94 -14.04 -20.81
N GLU A 159 29.48 -15.03 -21.57
CA GLU A 159 29.41 -16.45 -21.14
C GLU A 159 30.75 -17.03 -20.66
N ASN A 160 31.87 -16.47 -21.12
CA ASN A 160 33.22 -16.85 -20.69
C ASN A 160 33.67 -16.14 -19.39
N ASN A 161 32.75 -15.50 -18.66
CA ASN A 161 33.02 -14.69 -17.46
C ASN A 161 33.97 -13.51 -17.68
N THR A 162 34.08 -12.99 -18.91
CA THR A 162 34.89 -11.80 -19.19
C THR A 162 34.03 -10.59 -19.55
N MET A 163 34.60 -9.40 -19.40
CA MET A 163 33.98 -8.14 -19.83
C MET A 163 34.13 -7.88 -21.33
N ARG A 164 34.69 -8.81 -22.11
CA ARG A 164 34.87 -8.66 -23.55
C ARG A 164 34.18 -9.78 -24.29
N ASP A 165 33.54 -9.43 -25.39
CA ASP A 165 32.94 -10.39 -26.29
C ASP A 165 34.03 -11.38 -26.77
N PRO A 166 33.86 -12.70 -26.55
CA PRO A 166 34.86 -13.70 -26.92
C PRO A 166 35.11 -13.78 -28.44
N VAL A 167 34.17 -13.29 -29.26
CA VAL A 167 34.23 -13.32 -30.72
C VAL A 167 34.65 -11.96 -31.28
N THR A 168 34.09 -10.86 -30.77
CA THR A 168 34.32 -9.51 -31.32
C THR A 168 35.37 -8.69 -30.56
N GLY A 169 35.78 -9.12 -29.36
CA GLY A 169 36.73 -8.42 -28.50
C GLY A 169 36.21 -7.10 -27.90
N LYS A 170 34.97 -6.70 -28.23
CA LYS A 170 34.35 -5.46 -27.76
C LYS A 170 34.00 -5.57 -26.27
N PRO A 171 34.17 -4.50 -25.49
CA PRO A 171 33.77 -4.50 -24.09
C PRO A 171 32.24 -4.59 -23.96
N SER A 172 31.78 -5.20 -22.86
CA SER A 172 30.38 -5.25 -22.49
C SER A 172 29.83 -3.84 -22.33
N SER A 173 28.71 -3.56 -22.99
CA SER A 173 27.97 -2.30 -22.86
C SER A 173 27.09 -2.24 -21.62
N SER A 174 27.03 -3.33 -20.85
CA SER A 174 26.13 -3.51 -19.71
C SER A 174 26.84 -3.21 -18.39
N ILE A 175 27.37 -1.99 -18.29
CA ILE A 175 27.91 -1.41 -17.06
C ILE A 175 26.89 -0.37 -16.60
N GLY A 176 26.42 -0.50 -15.35
CA GLY A 176 25.46 0.42 -14.78
C GLY A 176 25.65 0.55 -13.27
N GLU A 177 25.00 1.56 -12.72
CA GLU A 177 24.94 1.80 -11.29
C GLU A 177 23.46 1.89 -10.91
N ASP A 178 23.04 1.08 -9.94
CA ASP A 178 21.70 1.17 -9.37
C ASP A 178 21.81 1.71 -7.94
N GLU A 179 21.14 2.83 -7.68
CA GLU A 179 20.91 3.35 -6.33
C GLU A 179 19.78 2.55 -5.67
N TYR A 180 20.03 2.06 -4.46
CA TYR A 180 19.11 1.20 -3.73
C TYR A 180 18.99 1.65 -2.28
N ILE A 181 17.86 1.32 -1.66
CA ILE A 181 17.63 1.45 -0.23
C ILE A 181 18.09 0.16 0.46
N VAL A 182 18.89 0.29 1.50
CA VAL A 182 19.43 -0.82 2.28
C VAL A 182 18.33 -1.59 3.04
N PRO A 183 18.55 -2.88 3.39
CA PRO A 183 17.68 -3.60 4.31
C PRO A 183 17.60 -2.92 5.68
N GLY A 184 16.47 -3.04 6.38
CA GLY A 184 16.26 -2.45 7.71
C GLY A 184 15.87 -0.97 7.69
N ALA A 185 15.62 -0.38 6.52
CA ALA A 185 15.08 0.96 6.42
C ALA A 185 13.56 0.96 6.69
N HIS A 186 13.10 1.91 7.50
CA HIS A 186 11.72 2.04 7.94
C HIS A 186 11.02 3.20 7.22
N PHE A 187 9.80 2.95 6.77
CA PHE A 187 8.91 3.93 6.14
C PHE A 187 7.57 3.94 6.85
N LEU A 188 7.00 5.13 7.03
CA LEU A 188 5.66 5.30 7.57
C LEU A 188 4.69 5.65 6.44
N ASP A 189 3.49 5.09 6.51
CA ASP A 189 2.45 5.23 5.50
C ASP A 189 1.05 5.24 6.13
N ILE A 190 0.17 6.07 5.61
CA ILE A 190 -1.23 6.15 6.03
C ILE A 190 -2.12 5.87 4.83
N GLU A 191 -2.91 4.80 4.91
CA GLU A 191 -4.00 4.54 3.97
C GLU A 191 -5.33 4.95 4.60
N VAL A 192 -6.00 5.94 4.00
CA VAL A 192 -7.29 6.46 4.44
C VAL A 192 -8.41 5.90 3.56
N LEU A 193 -9.34 5.20 4.19
CA LEU A 193 -10.46 4.52 3.55
C LEU A 193 -11.73 5.32 3.76
N LYS A 194 -12.38 5.74 2.68
CA LYS A 194 -13.59 6.57 2.74
C LYS A 194 -14.85 5.75 2.45
N ASP A 195 -15.82 5.82 3.35
CA ASP A 195 -17.14 5.19 3.21
C ASP A 195 -17.06 3.71 2.81
N VAL A 196 -16.15 2.96 3.45
CA VAL A 196 -15.94 1.54 3.19
C VAL A 196 -16.86 0.68 4.06
N THR A 197 -17.33 -0.42 3.50
CA THR A 197 -18.00 -1.48 4.23
C THR A 197 -16.99 -2.34 4.98
N GLU A 198 -17.49 -3.14 5.92
CA GLU A 198 -16.66 -4.04 6.71
C GLU A 198 -15.82 -4.96 5.79
N THR A 199 -16.45 -5.69 4.86
CA THR A 199 -15.71 -6.61 3.97
C THR A 199 -14.75 -5.89 3.01
N GLU A 200 -14.99 -4.61 2.68
CA GLU A 200 -14.02 -3.80 1.92
C GLU A 200 -12.80 -3.45 2.76
N LEU A 201 -12.98 -3.07 4.02
CA LEU A 201 -11.89 -2.87 4.97
C LEU A 201 -11.05 -4.15 5.13
N MET A 202 -11.70 -5.30 5.30
CA MET A 202 -11.03 -6.61 5.33
C MET A 202 -10.16 -6.83 4.09
N MET A 203 -10.69 -6.49 2.90
CA MET A 203 -9.97 -6.64 1.64
C MET A 203 -8.73 -5.75 1.57
N VAL A 204 -8.82 -4.49 2.01
CA VAL A 204 -7.65 -3.60 2.02
C VAL A 204 -6.60 -4.09 3.00
N LEU A 205 -7.00 -4.39 4.25
CA LEU A 205 -6.08 -4.89 5.27
C LEU A 205 -5.40 -6.19 4.83
N GLY A 206 -6.15 -7.10 4.21
CA GLY A 206 -5.60 -8.33 3.66
C GLY A 206 -4.62 -8.09 2.50
N ASN A 207 -4.90 -7.12 1.62
CA ASN A 207 -3.98 -6.73 0.55
C ASN A 207 -2.66 -6.16 1.10
N ILE A 208 -2.73 -5.29 2.12
CA ILE A 208 -1.55 -4.72 2.80
C ILE A 208 -0.71 -5.83 3.43
N ILE A 209 -1.32 -6.70 4.24
CA ILE A 209 -0.62 -7.75 5.00
C ILE A 209 0.07 -8.76 4.07
N ARG A 210 -0.60 -9.13 2.97
CA ARG A 210 -0.11 -10.15 2.01
C ARG A 210 0.91 -9.59 1.01
N SER A 211 0.96 -8.29 0.81
CA SER A 211 1.95 -7.65 -0.06
C SER A 211 3.33 -7.70 0.58
N LYS A 212 4.33 -8.19 -0.17
CA LYS A 212 5.72 -8.36 0.31
C LYS A 212 6.79 -7.81 -0.61
N ARG A 213 6.44 -7.47 -1.86
CA ARG A 213 7.40 -7.13 -2.91
C ARG A 213 7.08 -5.77 -3.50
N TYR A 214 7.90 -4.78 -3.15
CA TYR A 214 7.76 -3.38 -3.55
C TYR A 214 9.01 -2.92 -4.31
N GLY A 215 8.83 -1.95 -5.22
CA GLY A 215 9.93 -1.40 -6.01
C GLY A 215 10.24 -2.18 -7.29
N ALA A 216 11.30 -1.77 -7.97
CA ALA A 216 11.77 -2.36 -9.21
C ALA A 216 12.51 -3.69 -8.96
N ILE A 217 12.57 -4.55 -9.99
CA ILE A 217 13.29 -5.85 -9.93
C ILE A 217 12.79 -6.72 -8.77
N SER A 218 11.49 -6.65 -8.50
CA SER A 218 10.84 -7.26 -7.34
C SER A 218 10.84 -8.79 -7.30
N SER A 219 11.32 -9.44 -8.37
CA SER A 219 11.58 -10.88 -8.42
C SER A 219 12.88 -11.29 -7.71
N ARG A 220 13.82 -10.35 -7.51
CA ARG A 220 15.12 -10.60 -6.87
C ARG A 220 15.29 -9.82 -5.57
N ILE A 221 14.82 -8.58 -5.55
CA ILE A 221 14.97 -7.63 -4.43
C ILE A 221 13.60 -7.07 -4.00
N GLY A 222 13.58 -6.03 -3.18
CA GLY A 222 12.36 -5.31 -2.79
C GLY A 222 11.46 -6.03 -1.79
N SER A 223 12.00 -6.95 -0.98
CA SER A 223 11.26 -7.57 0.12
C SER A 223 10.93 -6.51 1.17
N VAL A 224 9.65 -6.36 1.54
CA VAL A 224 9.18 -5.41 2.55
C VAL A 224 8.21 -6.09 3.51
N LYS A 225 8.40 -5.85 4.80
CA LYS A 225 7.48 -6.24 5.87
C LYS A 225 6.53 -5.06 6.15
N ASN A 226 5.24 -5.26 5.89
CA ASN A 226 4.19 -4.35 6.31
C ASN A 226 3.68 -4.75 7.71
N SER A 227 3.72 -3.80 8.64
CA SER A 227 3.19 -3.89 10.01
C SER A 227 2.11 -2.82 10.19
N ILE A 228 0.88 -3.21 10.50
CA ILE A 228 -0.17 -2.24 10.85
C ILE A 228 0.02 -1.87 12.31
N LEU A 229 0.27 -0.59 12.58
CA LEU A 229 0.51 -0.05 13.92
C LEU A 229 -0.78 0.43 14.60
N GLY A 230 -1.79 0.81 13.81
CA GLY A 230 -3.05 1.32 14.32
C GLY A 230 -4.14 1.35 13.26
N ILE A 231 -5.38 1.32 13.71
CA ILE A 231 -6.56 1.59 12.88
C ILE A 231 -7.44 2.56 13.67
N SER A 232 -7.83 3.66 13.05
CA SER A 232 -8.74 4.64 13.65
C SER A 232 -9.89 4.94 12.72
N GLY A 233 -11.11 5.00 13.25
CA GLY A 233 -12.28 5.50 12.54
C GLY A 233 -12.58 6.94 12.95
N SER A 234 -13.02 7.76 12.00
CA SER A 234 -13.32 9.17 12.23
C SER A 234 -14.36 9.72 11.24
N ASP A 235 -14.91 10.89 11.56
CA ASP A 235 -15.81 11.66 10.67
C ASP A 235 -15.08 12.70 9.79
N SER A 236 -13.76 12.80 9.94
CA SER A 236 -12.83 13.63 9.16
C SER A 236 -11.49 12.91 8.95
N GLU A 237 -10.67 13.37 7.99
CA GLU A 237 -9.27 12.91 7.90
C GLU A 237 -8.46 13.40 9.11
N LEU A 238 -7.54 12.57 9.61
CA LEU A 238 -6.84 12.83 10.88
C LEU A 238 -5.67 13.80 10.71
N PHE A 239 -4.57 13.35 10.12
CA PHE A 239 -3.35 14.10 9.84
C PHE A 239 -2.59 13.43 8.69
N SER A 240 -1.61 14.13 8.12
CA SER A 240 -0.84 13.63 6.98
C SER A 240 0.29 12.67 7.39
N THR A 241 0.72 11.82 6.45
CA THR A 241 1.89 10.95 6.65
C THR A 241 3.14 11.76 7.01
N LEU A 242 3.32 12.94 6.42
CA LEU A 242 4.46 13.81 6.69
C LEU A 242 4.49 14.34 8.13
N GLU A 243 3.33 14.75 8.67
CA GLU A 243 3.22 15.14 10.08
C GLU A 243 3.55 13.98 11.01
N TRP A 244 3.08 12.78 10.68
CA TRP A 244 3.36 11.58 11.45
C TRP A 244 4.85 11.23 11.49
N ILE A 245 5.54 11.33 10.35
CA ILE A 245 6.98 11.12 10.27
C ILE A 245 7.73 12.14 11.10
N ASN A 246 7.40 13.42 10.98
CA ASN A 246 8.10 14.47 11.71
C ASN A 246 7.91 14.34 13.23
N SER A 247 6.70 13.98 13.68
CA SER A 247 6.42 13.69 15.09
C SER A 247 7.20 12.47 15.58
N THR A 248 7.22 11.40 14.78
CA THR A 248 7.94 10.15 15.12
C THR A 248 9.46 10.35 15.17
N ASP A 249 10.01 11.06 14.19
CA ASP A 249 11.44 11.39 14.12
C ASP A 249 11.88 12.23 15.33
N ALA A 250 11.06 13.19 15.76
CA ALA A 250 11.33 14.00 16.95
C ALA A 250 11.38 13.18 18.25
N LEU A 251 10.60 12.09 18.35
CA LEU A 251 10.70 11.14 19.46
C LEU A 251 11.96 10.26 19.33
N LEU A 252 12.26 9.79 18.11
CA LEU A 252 13.41 8.92 17.84
C LEU A 252 14.75 9.62 18.02
N GLN A 253 14.90 10.90 17.70
CA GLN A 253 16.16 11.64 17.91
C GLN A 253 16.58 11.70 19.37
N LYS A 254 15.65 11.50 20.32
CA LYS A 254 15.98 11.37 21.75
C LYS A 254 16.62 10.02 22.09
N GLU A 255 16.50 9.02 21.21
CA GLU A 255 16.91 7.64 21.46
C GLU A 255 17.95 7.09 20.46
N THR A 256 17.83 7.38 19.15
CA THR A 256 18.69 6.81 18.09
C THR A 256 18.56 7.55 16.74
N SER A 257 19.69 7.98 16.16
CA SER A 257 19.77 8.66 14.85
C SER A 257 20.57 7.91 13.79
N GLU A 258 20.93 6.65 14.04
CA GLU A 258 21.77 5.86 13.14
C GLU A 258 21.01 4.67 12.52
N HIS A 259 21.46 4.26 11.33
CA HIS A 259 20.99 3.02 10.71
C HIS A 259 21.88 1.83 11.16
N PRO A 260 21.29 0.67 11.52
CA PRO A 260 19.87 0.37 11.57
C PRO A 260 19.18 0.82 12.87
N GLN A 261 17.92 1.25 12.77
CA GLN A 261 17.08 1.52 13.93
C GLN A 261 16.43 0.21 14.44
N LEU A 262 16.26 0.10 15.76
CA LEU A 262 15.58 -1.04 16.35
C LEU A 262 14.07 -0.95 16.08
N GLU A 263 13.49 -1.98 15.42
CA GLU A 263 12.09 -1.97 15.01
C GLU A 263 11.13 -1.74 16.20
N SER A 264 11.43 -2.29 17.39
CA SER A 264 10.57 -2.10 18.58
C SER A 264 10.50 -0.65 19.03
N THR A 265 11.63 0.05 19.04
CA THR A 265 11.70 1.48 19.36
C THR A 265 10.95 2.30 18.33
N VAL A 266 11.13 1.99 17.04
CA VAL A 266 10.37 2.64 15.95
C VAL A 266 8.87 2.45 16.12
N VAL A 267 8.42 1.23 16.43
CA VAL A 267 7.00 0.93 16.68
C VAL A 267 6.46 1.72 17.86
N GLU A 268 7.20 1.79 18.97
CA GLU A 268 6.81 2.54 20.17
C GLU A 268 6.66 4.03 19.87
N CYS A 269 7.70 4.68 19.32
CA CYS A 269 7.66 6.10 18.98
C CYS A 269 6.59 6.42 17.94
N ALA A 270 6.44 5.58 16.91
CA ALA A 270 5.44 5.80 15.87
C ALA A 270 4.02 5.69 16.42
N THR A 271 3.76 4.70 17.29
CA THR A 271 2.45 4.52 17.92
C THR A 271 2.13 5.64 18.90
N GLN A 272 3.12 6.08 19.69
CA GLN A 272 2.98 7.25 20.57
C GLN A 272 2.67 8.53 19.78
N SER A 273 3.34 8.71 18.63
CA SER A 273 3.12 9.87 17.75
C SER A 273 1.71 9.92 17.17
N ILE A 274 1.11 8.76 16.86
CA ILE A 274 -0.30 8.69 16.43
C ILE A 274 -1.19 9.31 17.51
N ALA A 275 -1.07 8.84 18.76
CA ALA A 275 -1.91 9.34 19.86
C ALA A 275 -1.75 10.86 20.05
N GLN A 276 -0.50 11.35 20.05
CA GLN A 276 -0.21 12.78 20.21
C GLN A 276 -0.80 13.65 19.09
N LEU A 277 -0.74 13.19 17.84
CA LEU A 277 -1.27 13.93 16.70
C LEU A 277 -2.81 13.91 16.67
N ILE A 278 -3.44 12.78 16.99
CA ILE A 278 -4.90 12.73 17.09
C ILE A 278 -5.39 13.72 18.15
N ASP A 279 -4.81 13.67 19.35
CA ASP A 279 -5.25 14.51 20.48
C ASP A 279 -5.06 16.02 20.23
N SER A 280 -4.09 16.40 19.39
CA SER A 280 -3.75 17.80 19.14
C SER A 280 -4.42 18.41 17.92
N GLN A 281 -4.79 17.61 16.91
CA GLN A 281 -5.19 18.13 15.60
C GLN A 281 -6.62 17.76 15.18
N ILE A 282 -7.25 16.76 15.79
CA ILE A 282 -8.50 16.25 15.24
C ILE A 282 -9.63 17.27 15.31
N CYS A 283 -10.31 17.45 14.18
CA CYS A 283 -11.53 18.24 14.06
C CYS A 283 -12.73 17.32 13.82
N GLY A 284 -13.14 16.56 14.85
CA GLY A 284 -14.24 15.61 14.71
C GLY A 284 -14.31 14.53 15.79
N ASN A 285 -15.19 13.55 15.59
CA ASN A 285 -15.26 12.36 16.43
C ASN A 285 -14.34 11.27 15.87
N TYR A 286 -13.71 10.51 16.76
CA TYR A 286 -12.92 9.36 16.39
C TYR A 286 -13.05 8.20 17.36
N TYR A 287 -12.58 7.05 16.91
CA TYR A 287 -12.26 5.90 17.74
C TYR A 287 -10.99 5.26 17.22
N SER A 288 -9.98 5.12 18.07
CA SER A 288 -8.74 4.38 17.76
C SER A 288 -8.78 3.03 18.43
N LEU A 289 -8.50 1.96 17.67
CA LEU A 289 -8.39 0.63 18.26
C LEU A 289 -7.27 0.59 19.28
N THR A 290 -7.55 -0.01 20.44
CA THR A 290 -6.53 -0.39 21.41
C THR A 290 -5.61 -1.47 20.84
N THR A 291 -4.44 -1.67 21.43
CA THR A 291 -3.49 -2.72 21.01
C THR A 291 -4.13 -4.11 20.98
N GLY A 292 -5.00 -4.42 21.96
CA GLY A 292 -5.71 -5.70 22.02
C GLY A 292 -6.74 -5.87 20.91
N GLU A 293 -7.52 -4.83 20.62
CA GLU A 293 -8.52 -4.84 19.54
C GLU A 293 -7.87 -4.91 18.16
N LEU A 294 -6.76 -4.18 17.95
CA LEU A 294 -5.99 -4.25 16.72
C LEU A 294 -5.44 -5.66 16.50
N ALA A 295 -4.84 -6.27 17.54
CA ALA A 295 -4.32 -7.62 17.46
C ALA A 295 -5.42 -8.64 17.15
N SER A 296 -6.59 -8.51 17.79
CA SER A 296 -7.77 -9.34 17.50
C SER A 296 -8.24 -9.15 16.05
N THR A 297 -8.34 -7.91 15.57
CA THR A 297 -8.75 -7.58 14.20
C THR A 297 -7.81 -8.22 13.18
N ILE A 298 -6.50 -8.07 13.35
CA ILE A 298 -5.50 -8.66 12.46
C ILE A 298 -5.56 -10.20 12.50
N LYS A 299 -5.80 -10.78 13.68
CA LYS A 299 -5.96 -12.23 13.83
C LYS A 299 -7.19 -12.74 13.07
N ASP A 300 -8.34 -12.12 13.24
CA ASP A 300 -9.58 -12.49 12.57
C ASP A 300 -9.42 -12.42 11.04
N ILE A 301 -8.76 -11.37 10.53
CA ILE A 301 -8.45 -11.25 9.10
C ILE A 301 -7.58 -12.42 8.64
N LYS A 302 -6.52 -12.75 9.38
CA LYS A 302 -5.66 -13.89 9.03
C LYS A 302 -6.44 -15.21 9.03
N GLU A 303 -7.34 -15.42 9.98
CA GLU A 303 -8.19 -16.62 10.04
C GLU A 303 -9.13 -16.71 8.82
N VAL A 304 -9.77 -15.61 8.43
CA VAL A 304 -10.60 -15.57 7.21
C VAL A 304 -9.76 -15.90 5.97
N TYR A 305 -8.57 -15.30 5.83
CA TYR A 305 -7.70 -15.56 4.68
C TYR A 305 -7.09 -16.97 4.68
N ALA A 306 -7.04 -17.64 5.84
CA ALA A 306 -6.64 -19.03 5.97
C ALA A 306 -7.75 -20.03 5.60
N SER A 307 -9.02 -19.58 5.51
CA SER A 307 -10.17 -20.39 5.08
C SER A 307 -10.61 -20.01 3.65
N PRO A 308 -10.25 -20.81 2.62
CA PRO A 308 -10.60 -20.52 1.23
C PRO A 308 -12.11 -20.39 0.99
N GLU A 309 -12.92 -21.20 1.66
CA GLU A 309 -14.38 -21.22 1.54
C GLU A 309 -14.99 -19.96 2.15
N GLN A 310 -14.62 -19.63 3.39
CA GLN A 310 -15.12 -18.45 4.09
C GLN A 310 -14.72 -17.16 3.36
N LEU A 311 -13.48 -17.10 2.86
CA LEU A 311 -13.00 -15.98 2.06
C LEU A 311 -13.83 -15.85 0.77
N LYS A 312 -14.00 -16.94 0.01
CA LYS A 312 -14.79 -16.94 -1.23
C LYS A 312 -16.21 -16.44 -0.98
N GLU A 313 -16.90 -16.95 0.04
CA GLU A 313 -18.26 -16.54 0.39
C GLU A 313 -18.35 -15.04 0.68
N LYS A 314 -17.41 -14.51 1.46
CA LYS A 314 -17.36 -13.06 1.77
C LYS A 314 -17.13 -12.23 0.51
N LEU A 315 -16.23 -12.64 -0.38
CA LEU A 315 -15.97 -11.92 -1.62
C LEU A 315 -17.18 -11.92 -2.56
N MET A 316 -17.88 -13.06 -2.67
CA MET A 316 -19.10 -13.17 -3.47
C MET A 316 -20.22 -12.31 -2.89
N ALA A 317 -20.43 -12.36 -1.57
CA ALA A 317 -21.42 -11.53 -0.89
C ALA A 317 -21.13 -10.04 -1.08
N LEU A 318 -19.89 -9.60 -0.90
CA LEU A 318 -19.48 -8.21 -1.16
C LEU A 318 -19.71 -7.83 -2.63
N THR A 319 -19.33 -8.69 -3.56
CA THR A 319 -19.53 -8.42 -4.99
C THR A 319 -21.01 -8.24 -5.32
N ARG A 320 -21.91 -9.10 -4.83
CA ARG A 320 -23.36 -8.96 -5.03
C ARG A 320 -23.96 -7.73 -4.35
N SER A 321 -23.33 -7.22 -3.29
CA SER A 321 -23.83 -6.06 -2.54
C SER A 321 -23.71 -4.73 -3.30
N TYR A 322 -22.92 -4.67 -4.38
CA TYR A 322 -22.79 -3.46 -5.18
C TYR A 322 -24.06 -3.21 -6.01
N PRO A 323 -24.57 -1.96 -6.07
CA PRO A 323 -25.79 -1.64 -6.81
C PRO A 323 -25.77 -2.08 -8.28
N GLN A 324 -24.59 -2.05 -8.92
CA GLN A 324 -24.43 -2.41 -10.33
C GLN A 324 -24.49 -3.93 -10.60
N ASN A 325 -24.49 -4.74 -9.53
CA ASN A 325 -24.43 -6.20 -9.55
C ASN A 325 -25.75 -6.84 -9.10
N GLU A 326 -26.84 -6.06 -9.03
CA GLU A 326 -28.17 -6.62 -8.77
C GLU A 326 -28.51 -7.70 -9.82
N GLY A 327 -28.88 -8.89 -9.35
CA GLY A 327 -29.14 -10.06 -10.21
C GLY A 327 -27.90 -10.74 -10.80
N LEU A 328 -26.68 -10.39 -10.38
CA LEU A 328 -25.46 -11.04 -10.86
C LEU A 328 -25.33 -12.47 -10.31
N GLU A 329 -25.35 -13.45 -11.21
CA GLU A 329 -25.06 -14.86 -10.89
C GLU A 329 -23.54 -15.10 -10.82
N ILE A 330 -23.07 -15.46 -9.63
CA ILE A 330 -21.67 -15.84 -9.33
C ILE A 330 -21.64 -17.00 -8.35
#